data_AF-S4PF27-F1
#
_entry.id   AF-S4PF27-F1
#
_cell.length_a   1.000
_cell.length_b   1.000
_cell.length_c   1.000
_cell.angle_alpha   90.00
_cell.angle_beta   90.00
_cell.angle_gamma   90.00
#
_symmetry.space_group_name_H-M   'P 1'
#
loop_
_entity.id
_entity.type
_entity.pdbx_description
1 polymer ?
#
loop_
_entity_poly.entity_id
_entity_poly.type
_entity_poly.pdbx_seq_one_letter_code
_entity_poly.pdbx_strand_id
1 'polypeptide(L)'
;MLAEELDFAFRVWQEFPERIVGYPARNHFWDESKGAWGYSSKWGGSYSMVLPGAALVHRALLALYGAAAPALRLAVRRARNCEDILLNCLAAHATRRPPLKLAQRRRYKPQHHRYRSSWSDPEHFVQRQSCLNTFAAAWGYMPLVRSVLRLDPILFKDPVSTLRKKYR
;
A
#
# COMPACT_ATOMS: atom_id res chain seq x y z
N MET A 1 -4.41 14.53 2.92
CA MET A 1 -5.29 13.58 3.65
C MET A 1 -6.15 14.42 4.57
N LEU A 2 -7.47 14.25 4.51
CA LEU A 2 -8.40 14.99 5.38
C LEU A 2 -8.42 14.36 6.79
N ALA A 3 -8.80 15.13 7.82
CA ALA A 3 -8.90 14.63 9.19
C ALA A 3 -9.87 13.43 9.27
N GLU A 4 -11.00 13.50 8.55
CA GLU A 4 -11.98 12.40 8.51
C GLU A 4 -11.45 11.13 7.85
N GLU A 5 -10.52 11.27 6.90
CA GLU A 5 -9.84 10.12 6.31
C GLU A 5 -8.93 9.47 7.34
N LEU A 6 -8.10 10.26 8.04
CA LEU A 6 -7.22 9.76 9.09
C LEU A 6 -7.99 9.08 10.22
N ASP A 7 -9.09 9.67 10.70
CA ASP A 7 -9.95 9.08 11.74
C ASP A 7 -10.51 7.74 11.31
N PHE A 8 -11.00 7.65 10.07
CA PHE A 8 -11.51 6.40 9.52
C PHE A 8 -10.40 5.36 9.39
N ALA A 9 -9.23 5.73 8.86
CA ALA A 9 -8.09 4.83 8.76
C ALA A 9 -7.67 4.31 10.13
N PHE A 10 -7.63 5.19 11.14
CA PHE A 10 -7.27 4.82 12.49
C PHE A 10 -8.24 3.83 13.11
N ARG A 11 -9.55 4.07 12.98
CA ARG A 11 -10.58 3.12 13.45
C ARG A 11 -10.46 1.77 12.77
N VAL A 12 -10.29 1.74 11.44
CA VAL A 12 -10.07 0.47 10.73
C VAL A 12 -8.80 -0.22 11.20
N TRP A 13 -7.72 0.53 11.41
CA TRP A 13 -6.45 -0.03 11.89
C TRP A 13 -6.56 -0.58 13.31
N GLN A 14 -7.38 0.01 14.19
CA GLN A 14 -7.62 -0.54 15.54
C GLN A 14 -8.26 -1.94 15.49
N GLU A 15 -9.11 -2.21 14.50
CA GLU A 15 -9.73 -3.54 14.30
C GLU A 15 -8.78 -4.54 13.60
N PHE A 16 -7.77 -4.06 12.88
CA PHE A 16 -6.82 -4.87 12.11
C PHE A 16 -5.36 -4.42 12.30
N PRO A 17 -4.85 -4.36 13.55
CA PRO A 17 -3.57 -3.74 13.85
C PRO A 17 -2.39 -4.50 13.24
N GLU A 18 -2.55 -5.78 12.92
CA GLU A 18 -1.53 -6.60 12.29
C GLU A 18 -1.33 -6.29 10.79
N ARG A 19 -2.24 -5.56 10.16
CA ARG A 19 -2.24 -5.29 8.71
C ARG A 19 -1.82 -3.85 8.42
N ILE A 20 -1.25 -3.64 7.24
CA ILE A 20 -1.03 -2.28 6.71
C ILE A 20 -2.38 -1.77 6.19
N VAL A 21 -2.84 -0.63 6.72
CA VAL A 21 -4.15 -0.05 6.41
C VAL A 21 -3.98 1.33 5.79
N GLY A 22 -4.44 1.56 4.55
CA GLY A 22 -4.21 2.86 3.90
C GLY A 22 -4.78 2.99 2.49
N TYR A 23 -4.37 4.05 1.78
CA TYR A 23 -5.03 4.50 0.55
C TYR A 23 -4.32 4.10 -0.75
N PRO A 24 -3.01 4.39 -0.95
CA PRO A 24 -2.38 4.16 -2.23
C PRO A 24 -2.11 2.68 -2.41
N ALA A 25 -2.98 2.01 -3.16
CA ALA A 25 -2.84 0.58 -3.45
C ALA A 25 -1.97 0.34 -4.68
N ARG A 26 -1.22 -0.76 -4.65
CA ARG A 26 -0.40 -1.29 -5.76
C ARG A 26 -0.60 -2.79 -5.86
N ASN A 27 -0.17 -3.38 -6.96
CA ASN A 27 -0.36 -4.79 -7.20
C ASN A 27 0.90 -5.46 -7.72
N HIS A 28 1.04 -6.74 -7.43
CA HIS A 28 1.98 -7.62 -8.12
C HIS A 28 1.21 -8.56 -9.07
N PHE A 29 1.86 -9.06 -10.09
CA PHE A 29 1.32 -10.08 -10.99
C PHE A 29 2.44 -11.00 -11.47
N TRP A 30 2.12 -12.19 -11.99
CA TRP A 30 3.10 -13.03 -12.67
C TRP A 30 3.10 -12.66 -14.16
N ASP A 31 4.27 -12.36 -14.71
CA ASP A 31 4.46 -12.12 -16.14
C ASP A 31 4.98 -13.42 -16.77
N GLU A 32 4.08 -14.21 -17.34
CA GLU A 32 4.41 -15.51 -17.97
C GLU A 32 5.45 -15.37 -19.07
N SER A 33 5.40 -14.27 -19.85
CA SER A 33 6.34 -14.04 -20.95
C SER A 33 7.77 -13.85 -20.49
N LYS A 34 7.96 -13.40 -19.24
CA LYS A 34 9.28 -13.15 -18.65
C LYS A 34 9.68 -14.19 -17.62
N GLY A 35 8.77 -15.10 -17.25
CA GLY A 35 8.98 -16.02 -16.14
C GLY A 35 9.34 -15.29 -14.85
N ALA A 36 8.76 -14.11 -14.62
CA ALA A 36 9.12 -13.22 -13.53
C ALA A 36 7.90 -12.56 -12.92
N TRP A 37 8.00 -12.16 -11.66
CA TRP A 37 6.98 -11.33 -11.05
C TRP A 37 6.99 -9.94 -11.67
N GLY A 38 5.86 -9.25 -11.55
CA GLY A 38 5.46 -7.99 -12.17
C GLY A 38 5.03 -6.95 -11.11
N TYR A 39 5.40 -5.67 -11.23
CA TYR A 39 4.88 -4.56 -10.41
C TYR A 39 3.92 -3.68 -11.21
N SER A 40 2.76 -3.36 -10.64
CA SER A 40 1.76 -2.50 -11.29
C SER A 40 1.26 -1.39 -10.37
N SER A 41 1.29 -0.17 -10.90
CA SER A 41 0.64 1.02 -10.34
C SER A 41 -0.74 1.31 -10.95
N LYS A 42 -1.16 0.52 -11.96
CA LYS A 42 -2.46 0.69 -12.60
C LYS A 42 -3.56 0.42 -11.57
N TRP A 43 -4.56 1.30 -11.56
CA TRP A 43 -5.77 1.07 -10.79
C TRP A 43 -6.50 -0.14 -11.38
N GLY A 44 -6.77 -1.13 -10.53
CA GLY A 44 -7.44 -2.36 -10.92
C GLY A 44 -8.35 -2.89 -9.81
N GLY A 45 -9.04 -3.99 -10.11
CA GLY A 45 -9.99 -4.63 -9.19
C GLY A 45 -9.34 -5.33 -8.00
N SER A 46 -8.02 -5.61 -8.05
CA SER A 46 -7.27 -6.21 -6.96
C SER A 46 -5.97 -5.47 -6.68
N TYR A 47 -5.45 -5.68 -5.47
CA TYR A 47 -4.22 -5.10 -4.97
C TYR A 47 -3.53 -6.12 -4.06
N SER A 48 -2.25 -5.91 -3.80
CA SER A 48 -1.48 -6.75 -2.87
C SER A 48 -0.57 -5.93 -1.97
N MET A 49 -0.52 -4.62 -2.18
CA MET A 49 0.34 -3.69 -1.47
C MET A 49 -0.44 -2.43 -1.17
N VAL A 50 -0.18 -1.84 0.00
CA VAL A 50 -0.59 -0.48 0.35
C VAL A 50 0.67 0.30 0.72
N LEU A 51 0.85 1.46 0.09
CA LEU A 51 2.07 2.24 0.26
C LEU A 51 2.04 3.02 1.60
N PRO A 52 3.10 2.95 2.42
CA PRO A 52 3.12 3.52 3.76
C PRO A 52 3.09 5.06 3.79
N GLY A 53 3.34 5.73 2.66
CA GLY A 53 3.26 7.20 2.57
C GLY A 53 1.86 7.78 2.85
N ALA A 54 0.82 6.95 2.86
CA ALA A 54 -0.52 7.30 3.32
C ALA A 54 -1.21 6.06 3.89
N ALA A 55 -0.62 5.48 4.94
CA ALA A 55 -1.13 4.31 5.64
C ALA A 55 -0.77 4.33 7.13
N LEU A 56 -1.48 3.51 7.91
CA LEU A 56 -1.15 3.17 9.29
C LEU A 56 -0.49 1.79 9.31
N VAL A 57 0.59 1.71 10.09
CA VAL A 57 1.44 0.54 10.22
C VAL A 57 1.78 0.38 11.70
N HIS A 58 1.62 -0.83 12.23
CA HIS A 58 1.98 -1.11 13.60
C HIS A 58 3.49 -1.13 13.79
N ARG A 59 3.98 -0.59 14.92
CA ARG A 59 5.43 -0.50 15.25
C ARG A 59 6.17 -1.84 15.17
N ALA A 60 5.48 -2.96 15.43
CA ALA A 60 6.05 -4.30 15.31
C ALA A 60 6.46 -4.64 13.87
N LEU A 61 5.71 -4.20 12.86
CA LEU A 61 6.11 -4.37 11.46
C LEU A 61 7.35 -3.55 11.11
N LEU A 62 7.49 -2.36 11.71
CA LEU A 62 8.71 -1.55 11.56
C LEU A 62 9.92 -2.19 12.26
N ALA A 63 9.70 -2.82 13.42
CA ALA A 63 10.73 -3.61 14.09
C ALA A 63 11.16 -4.82 13.23
N LEU A 64 10.21 -5.54 12.63
CA LEU A 64 10.49 -6.63 11.68
C LEU A 64 11.27 -6.11 10.46
N TYR A 65 10.95 -4.92 9.96
CA TYR A 65 11.73 -4.29 8.90
C TYR A 65 13.17 -4.02 9.33
N GLY A 66 13.38 -3.48 10.53
CA GLY A 66 14.72 -3.26 11.09
C GLY A 66 15.52 -4.55 11.28
N ALA A 67 14.83 -5.63 11.68
CA ALA A 67 15.40 -6.95 11.89
C ALA A 67 15.52 -7.80 10.61
N ALA A 68 15.01 -7.32 9.46
CA ALA A 68 15.07 -8.06 8.21
C ALA A 68 16.51 -8.36 7.80
N ALA A 69 16.68 -9.47 7.06
CA ALA A 69 17.98 -9.96 6.59
C ALA A 69 18.83 -8.81 6.00
N PRO A 70 20.11 -8.67 6.38
CA PRO A 70 20.94 -7.55 5.94
C PRO A 70 20.98 -7.36 4.42
N ALA A 71 20.92 -8.45 3.65
CA ALA A 71 20.86 -8.43 2.19
C ALA A 71 19.62 -7.70 1.65
N LEU A 72 18.43 -7.94 2.24
CA LEU A 72 17.19 -7.27 1.85
C LEU A 72 17.26 -5.76 2.13
N ARG A 73 17.75 -5.39 3.32
CA ARG A 73 17.95 -3.98 3.68
C ARG A 73 19.01 -3.30 2.83
N LEU A 74 20.05 -4.03 2.40
CA LEU A 74 21.06 -3.52 1.47
C LEU A 74 20.49 -3.31 0.07
N ALA A 75 19.64 -4.23 -0.42
CA ALA A 75 18.97 -4.10 -1.71
C ALA A 75 18.11 -2.82 -1.76
N VAL A 76 17.32 -2.56 -0.71
CA VAL A 76 16.55 -1.31 -0.58
C VAL A 76 17.46 -0.09 -0.57
N ARG A 77 18.53 -0.09 0.25
CA ARG A 77 19.47 1.05 0.33
C ARG A 77 20.16 1.35 -1.01
N ARG A 78 20.57 0.31 -1.75
CA ARG A 78 21.20 0.47 -3.07
C ARG A 78 20.22 1.02 -4.10
N ALA A 79 18.99 0.53 -4.09
CA ALA A 79 17.94 1.01 -4.99
C ALA A 79 17.45 2.42 -4.63
N ARG A 80 17.60 2.86 -3.36
CA ARG A 80 16.95 4.07 -2.81
C ARG A 80 15.44 4.10 -3.12
N ASN A 81 14.83 2.92 -3.04
CA ASN A 81 13.45 2.62 -3.44
C ASN A 81 13.05 1.29 -2.78
N CYS A 82 11.79 0.89 -2.92
CA CYS A 82 11.27 -0.43 -2.55
C CYS A 82 11.18 -0.71 -1.04
N GLU A 83 11.40 0.27 -0.18
CA GLU A 83 11.16 0.16 1.26
C GLU A 83 9.70 -0.23 1.56
N ASP A 84 8.78 0.30 0.76
CA ASP A 84 7.35 0.00 0.82
C ASP A 84 7.01 -1.43 0.36
N ILE A 85 7.65 -1.92 -0.70
CA ILE A 85 7.50 -3.29 -1.18
C ILE A 85 8.01 -4.26 -0.13
N LEU A 86 9.22 -4.03 0.42
CA LEU A 86 9.79 -4.90 1.45
C LEU A 86 8.91 -4.94 2.70
N LEU A 87 8.39 -3.79 3.14
CA LEU A 87 7.48 -3.72 4.29
C LEU A 87 6.19 -4.53 4.05
N ASN A 88 5.59 -4.45 2.85
CA ASN A 88 4.41 -5.24 2.51
C ASN A 88 4.74 -6.74 2.43
N CYS A 89 5.91 -7.13 1.88
CA CYS A 89 6.37 -8.52 1.88
C CYS A 89 6.51 -9.06 3.32
N LEU A 90 7.13 -8.30 4.22
CA LEU A 90 7.28 -8.68 5.63
C LEU A 90 5.93 -8.82 6.34
N ALA A 91 5.02 -7.86 6.14
CA ALA A 91 3.68 -7.92 6.73
C ALA A 91 2.89 -9.14 6.23
N ALA A 92 2.92 -9.40 4.92
CA ALA A 92 2.22 -10.53 4.32
C ALA A 92 2.87 -11.88 4.70
N HIS A 93 4.20 -11.93 4.80
CA HIS A 93 4.93 -13.10 5.28
C HIS A 93 4.56 -13.43 6.73
N ALA A 94 4.60 -12.43 7.61
CA ALA A 94 4.34 -12.61 9.04
C ALA A 94 2.88 -12.95 9.36
N THR A 95 1.93 -12.33 8.66
CA THR A 95 0.49 -12.46 8.99
C THR A 95 -0.27 -13.42 8.09
N ARG A 96 0.30 -13.77 6.93
CA ARG A 96 -0.39 -14.49 5.84
C ARG A 96 -1.66 -13.76 5.36
N ARG A 97 -1.75 -12.45 5.59
CA ARG A 97 -2.90 -11.60 5.22
C ARG A 97 -2.47 -10.52 4.23
N PRO A 98 -3.35 -10.14 3.29
CA PRO A 98 -3.10 -8.99 2.42
C PRO A 98 -3.23 -7.67 3.21
N PRO A 99 -2.73 -6.53 2.71
CA PRO A 99 -3.03 -5.23 3.32
C PRO A 99 -4.53 -4.87 3.20
N LEU A 100 -4.95 -3.77 3.81
CA LEU A 100 -6.31 -3.22 3.71
C LEU A 100 -6.30 -1.89 2.95
N LYS A 101 -6.97 -1.88 1.81
CA LYS A 101 -7.21 -0.67 1.00
C LYS A 101 -8.44 0.07 1.50
N LEU A 102 -8.28 1.37 1.73
CA LEU A 102 -9.37 2.29 2.04
C LEU A 102 -9.79 3.06 0.79
N ALA A 103 -11.08 3.41 0.66
CA ALA A 103 -11.48 4.40 -0.34
C ALA A 103 -10.97 5.79 0.05
N GLN A 104 -10.32 6.42 -0.92
CA GLN A 104 -9.99 7.83 -0.85
C GLN A 104 -11.18 8.63 -1.39
N ARG A 105 -11.55 9.74 -0.72
CA ARG A 105 -12.51 10.68 -1.32
C ARG A 105 -11.85 11.29 -2.56
N ARG A 106 -12.61 11.43 -3.65
CA ARG A 106 -12.10 11.79 -4.99
C ARG A 106 -11.53 13.23 -5.11
N ARG A 107 -11.08 13.85 -4.02
CA ARG A 107 -10.63 15.24 -3.95
C ARG A 107 -9.33 15.37 -3.17
N TYR A 108 -8.21 15.17 -3.87
CA TYR A 108 -7.02 16.03 -3.74
C TYR A 108 -6.06 15.72 -4.90
N LYS A 109 -6.25 16.40 -6.04
CA LYS A 109 -5.10 16.72 -6.89
C LYS A 109 -4.58 18.05 -6.37
N PRO A 110 -3.49 18.11 -5.60
CA PRO A 110 -2.88 19.41 -5.33
C PRO A 110 -2.52 20.02 -6.69
N GLN A 111 -2.84 21.31 -6.86
CA GLN A 111 -2.39 22.06 -8.04
C GLN A 111 -0.86 22.02 -8.06
N HIS A 112 -0.31 21.36 -9.08
CA HIS A 112 1.05 21.52 -9.61
C HIS A 112 2.11 21.96 -8.60
N HIS A 113 2.59 21.05 -7.74
CA HIS A 113 3.95 21.20 -7.24
C HIS A 113 4.91 20.81 -8.36
N ARG A 114 5.73 21.78 -8.82
CA ARG A 114 6.82 21.62 -9.80
C ARG A 114 7.97 20.74 -9.29
N TYR A 115 7.68 19.72 -8.49
CA TYR A 115 8.68 18.76 -8.03
C TYR A 115 8.69 17.58 -9.01
N ARG A 116 9.85 17.25 -9.58
CA ARG A 116 10.03 16.01 -10.33
C ARG A 116 9.78 14.84 -9.37
N SER A 117 8.60 14.24 -9.44
CA SER A 117 8.29 13.05 -8.65
C SER A 117 9.11 11.87 -9.20
N SER A 118 9.74 11.06 -8.36
CA SER A 118 10.39 9.82 -8.83
C SER A 118 9.40 8.91 -9.58
N TRP A 119 8.11 9.03 -9.29
CA TRP A 119 7.02 8.33 -9.99
C TRP A 119 6.81 8.71 -11.46
N SER A 120 7.42 9.79 -11.96
CA SER A 120 7.40 10.13 -13.39
C SER A 120 8.60 9.56 -14.16
N ASP A 121 9.55 8.93 -13.47
CA ASP A 121 10.72 8.30 -14.07
C ASP A 121 10.40 6.83 -14.43
N PRO A 122 10.52 6.41 -15.71
CA PRO A 122 10.34 5.01 -16.09
C PRO A 122 11.26 4.05 -15.32
N GLU A 123 12.48 4.48 -14.99
CA GLU A 123 13.46 3.68 -14.26
C GLU A 123 12.95 3.32 -12.85
N HIS A 124 12.13 4.18 -12.24
CA HIS A 124 11.51 3.92 -10.95
C HIS A 124 10.66 2.63 -10.95
N PHE A 125 9.96 2.35 -12.05
CA PHE A 125 9.13 1.14 -12.17
C PHE A 125 9.98 -0.10 -12.46
N VAL A 126 11.04 0.03 -13.26
CA VAL A 126 12.00 -1.04 -13.52
C VAL A 126 12.71 -1.46 -12.22
N GLN A 127 13.11 -0.50 -11.39
CA GLN A 127 13.72 -0.77 -10.09
C GLN A 127 12.76 -1.51 -9.15
N ARG A 128 11.50 -1.05 -9.04
CA ARG A 128 10.48 -1.73 -8.23
C ARG A 128 10.23 -3.15 -8.70
N GLN A 129 10.27 -3.36 -10.02
CA GLN A 129 10.16 -4.68 -10.61
C GLN A 129 11.30 -5.61 -10.19
N SER A 130 12.53 -5.10 -10.22
CA SER A 130 13.74 -5.81 -9.81
C SER A 130 13.72 -6.15 -8.31
N CYS A 131 13.34 -5.19 -7.47
CA CYS A 131 13.19 -5.41 -6.02
C CYS A 131 12.20 -6.54 -5.71
N LEU A 132 11.05 -6.56 -6.38
CA LEU A 132 10.00 -7.54 -6.14
C LEU A 132 10.48 -8.97 -6.44
N ASN A 133 11.22 -9.15 -7.54
CA ASN A 133 11.84 -10.45 -7.87
C ASN A 133 13.00 -10.79 -6.92
N THR A 134 13.83 -9.82 -6.54
CA THR A 134 14.92 -10.02 -5.55
C THR A 134 14.37 -10.53 -4.22
N PHE A 135 13.27 -9.94 -3.74
CA PHE A 135 12.63 -10.34 -2.50
C PHE A 135 12.00 -11.73 -2.64
N ALA A 136 11.27 -12.00 -3.71
CA ALA A 136 10.68 -13.31 -3.95
C ALA A 136 11.74 -14.43 -3.97
N ALA A 137 12.88 -14.18 -4.63
CA ALA A 137 14.00 -15.10 -4.65
C ALA A 137 14.61 -15.32 -3.26
N ALA A 138 14.79 -14.25 -2.47
CA ALA A 138 15.33 -14.34 -1.12
C ALA A 138 14.43 -15.14 -0.15
N TRP A 139 13.11 -15.09 -0.33
CA TRP A 139 12.16 -15.90 0.44
C TRP A 139 11.94 -17.30 -0.13
N GLY A 140 12.31 -17.54 -1.38
CA GLY A 140 11.99 -18.78 -2.12
C GLY A 140 10.54 -18.88 -2.61
N TYR A 141 9.73 -17.84 -2.40
CA TYR A 141 8.35 -17.75 -2.87
C TYR A 141 7.87 -16.30 -2.89
N MET A 142 6.69 -16.03 -3.47
CA MET A 142 6.06 -14.70 -3.42
C MET A 142 5.26 -14.51 -2.13
N PRO A 143 5.68 -13.64 -1.19
CA PRO A 143 4.97 -13.47 0.08
C PRO A 143 3.71 -12.60 -0.04
N LEU A 144 3.59 -11.76 -1.06
CA LEU A 144 2.47 -10.83 -1.21
C LEU A 144 1.17 -11.59 -1.49
N VAL A 145 0.12 -11.26 -0.74
CA VAL A 145 -1.22 -11.83 -0.93
C VAL A 145 -2.12 -10.81 -1.62
N ARG A 146 -2.90 -11.24 -2.61
CA ARG A 146 -3.86 -10.36 -3.31
C ARG A 146 -5.16 -10.24 -2.53
N SER A 147 -5.82 -9.09 -2.67
CA SER A 147 -7.12 -8.78 -2.10
C SER A 147 -7.92 -7.91 -3.07
N VAL A 148 -9.24 -8.03 -2.99
CA VAL A 148 -10.22 -7.15 -3.65
C VAL A 148 -11.00 -6.31 -2.63
N LEU A 149 -10.82 -6.56 -1.32
CA LEU A 149 -11.56 -5.90 -0.25
C LEU A 149 -11.20 -4.42 -0.20
N ARG A 150 -12.21 -3.54 -0.27
CA ARG A 150 -12.06 -2.11 -0.04
C ARG A 150 -12.99 -1.69 1.08
N LEU A 151 -12.45 -0.97 2.06
CA LEU A 151 -13.23 -0.43 3.16
C LEU A 151 -13.50 1.05 2.89
N ASP A 152 -14.78 1.40 2.90
CA ASP A 152 -15.26 2.75 2.64
C ASP A 152 -15.88 3.28 3.94
N PRO A 153 -15.68 4.56 4.29
CA PRO A 153 -16.37 5.14 5.42
C PRO A 153 -17.87 5.21 5.10
N ILE A 154 -18.67 4.38 5.77
CA ILE A 154 -20.14 4.50 5.71
C ILE A 154 -20.49 5.82 6.42
N LEU A 155 -20.94 6.82 5.66
CA LEU A 155 -21.60 8.01 6.21
C LEU A 155 -20.78 8.86 7.22
N PHE A 156 -19.45 8.94 7.13
CA PHE A 156 -18.70 9.84 8.01
C PHE A 156 -18.99 11.31 7.63
N LYS A 157 -19.88 11.94 8.41
CA LYS A 157 -20.47 13.28 8.18
C LYS A 157 -21.19 13.43 6.83
N ASP A 158 -22.00 12.45 6.43
CA ASP A 158 -22.88 12.66 5.28
C ASP A 158 -23.98 13.68 5.64
N PRO A 159 -24.09 14.83 4.94
CA PRO A 159 -25.19 15.77 5.15
C PRO A 159 -26.56 15.20 4.75
N VAL A 160 -26.67 13.95 4.29
CA VAL A 160 -27.98 13.29 4.11
C VAL A 160 -28.87 13.40 5.36
N SER A 161 -28.28 13.38 6.58
CA SER A 161 -29.04 13.61 7.82
C SER A 161 -29.49 15.07 8.01
N THR A 162 -28.73 16.05 7.54
CA THR A 162 -29.12 17.48 7.55
C THR A 162 -30.10 17.82 6.42
N LEU A 163 -30.03 17.13 5.28
CA LEU A 163 -30.90 17.34 4.12
C LEU A 163 -32.29 16.68 4.27
N ARG A 164 -32.42 15.65 5.12
CA ARG A 164 -33.71 14.97 5.38
C ARG A 164 -34.63 15.68 6.39
N LYS A 165 -34.22 16.80 6.99
CA LYS A 165 -35.07 17.58 7.93
C LYS A 165 -35.99 18.61 7.27
N LYS A 166 -36.29 18.50 5.97
CA LYS A 166 -37.07 19.51 5.21
C LYS A 166 -38.50 19.12 4.84
N TYR A 167 -39.10 18.18 5.56
CA TYR A 167 -40.54 17.95 5.53
C TYR A 167 -41.04 17.78 6.97
N ARG A 168 -41.52 18.88 7.55
CA ARG A 168 -42.41 18.93 8.71
C ARG A 168 -43.58 19.81 8.34
#